data_AF-A0A963GQN9-F1
#
_entry.id   AF-A0A963GQN9-F1
#
_cell.length_a   1.000
_cell.length_b   1.000
_cell.length_c   1.000
_cell.angle_alpha   90.00
_cell.angle_beta   90.00
_cell.angle_gamma   90.00
#
_symmetry.space_group_name_H-M   'P 1'
#
loop_
_entity.id
_entity.type
_entity.pdbx_description
1 polymer ?
#
loop_
_entity_poly.entity_id
_entity_poly.type
_entity_poly.pdbx_seq_one_letter_code
_entity_poly.pdbx_strand_id
1 'polypeptide(L)'
;MANNAVFFAWNRPIPGRERISQAHFGEFSEFLAGLERSGTIESFDVVLLDPHGGDLNGFFLVRGEPSQLDSMVASEAWQTHITRATLHLLGAGTIRGATRGEVATRMARWSGLLPD
;
A
#
# COMPACT_ATOMS: atom_id res chain seq x y z
N MET A 1 1.37 -5.46 -17.35
CA MET A 1 0.48 -5.69 -16.20
C MET A 1 1.30 -6.38 -15.13
N ALA A 2 1.68 -5.61 -14.13
CA ALA A 2 2.52 -6.02 -13.04
C ALA A 2 1.87 -7.12 -12.20
N ASN A 3 2.66 -8.10 -11.80
CA ASN A 3 2.22 -9.17 -10.89
C ASN A 3 2.61 -8.89 -9.42
N ASN A 4 3.11 -7.68 -9.14
CA ASN A 4 3.60 -7.28 -7.83
C ASN A 4 2.89 -6.01 -7.37
N ALA A 5 2.79 -5.86 -6.05
CA ALA A 5 2.22 -4.68 -5.44
C ALA A 5 2.96 -4.27 -4.17
N VAL A 6 2.80 -3.00 -3.80
CA VAL A 6 2.98 -2.49 -2.44
C VAL A 6 1.60 -2.17 -1.89
N PHE A 7 1.30 -2.73 -0.74
CA PHE A 7 0.08 -2.50 0.01
C PHE A 7 0.39 -1.58 1.18
N PHE A 8 -0.22 -0.40 1.22
CA PHE A 8 -0.18 0.51 2.36
C PHE A 8 -1.56 0.58 2.99
N ALA A 9 -1.68 0.08 4.21
CA ALA A 9 -2.96 -0.02 4.92
C ALA A 9 -2.96 0.78 6.22
N TRP A 10 -4.17 1.06 6.70
CA TRP A 10 -4.41 1.67 8.00
C TRP A 10 -5.71 1.19 8.64
N ASN A 11 -5.79 1.35 9.96
CA ASN A 11 -7.02 1.19 10.72
C ASN A 11 -7.84 2.49 10.66
N ARG A 12 -7.46 3.49 11.46
CA ARG A 12 -8.21 4.76 11.59
C ARG A 12 -7.30 5.89 12.04
N PRO A 13 -7.68 7.15 11.83
CA PRO A 13 -7.03 8.29 12.47
C PRO A 13 -6.98 8.14 13.99
N ILE A 14 -5.87 8.56 14.59
CA ILE A 14 -5.78 8.75 16.04
C ILE A 14 -6.77 9.86 16.43
N PRO A 15 -7.58 9.69 17.49
CA PRO A 15 -8.53 10.71 17.92
C PRO A 15 -7.89 12.11 18.05
N GLY A 16 -8.52 13.11 17.43
CA GLY A 16 -8.03 14.49 17.40
C GLY A 16 -7.02 14.80 16.28
N ARG A 17 -6.64 13.80 15.45
CA ARG A 17 -5.74 13.97 14.30
C ARG A 17 -6.44 13.83 12.94
N GLU A 18 -7.76 13.73 12.91
CA GLU A 18 -8.56 13.44 11.72
C GLU A 18 -8.30 14.42 10.58
N ARG A 19 -8.15 15.73 10.89
CA ARG A 19 -7.82 16.76 9.89
C ARG A 19 -6.43 16.58 9.30
N ILE A 20 -5.45 16.19 10.11
CA ILE A 20 -4.08 15.90 9.66
C ILE A 20 -4.09 14.68 8.76
N SER A 21 -4.82 13.63 9.14
CA SER A 21 -4.99 12.43 8.33
C SER A 21 -5.65 12.74 6.99
N GLN A 22 -6.73 13.53 6.99
CA GLN A 22 -7.43 13.96 5.78
C GLN A 22 -6.49 14.69 4.81
N ALA A 23 -5.72 15.67 5.30
CA ALA A 23 -4.77 16.41 4.47
C ALA A 23 -3.69 15.46 3.90
N HIS A 24 -3.12 14.60 4.75
CA HIS A 24 -2.09 13.67 4.32
C HIS A 24 -2.58 12.64 3.29
N PHE A 25 -3.82 12.18 3.37
CA PHE A 25 -4.40 11.29 2.34
C PHE A 25 -4.51 11.97 0.98
N GLY A 26 -4.84 13.27 0.95
CA GLY A 26 -4.83 14.07 -0.27
C GLY A 26 -3.43 14.16 -0.87
N GLU A 27 -2.46 14.61 -0.07
CA GLU A 27 -1.06 14.73 -0.47
C GLU A 27 -0.48 13.39 -0.98
N PHE A 28 -0.77 12.30 -0.28
CA PHE A 28 -0.27 10.97 -0.66
C PHE A 28 -0.91 10.47 -1.96
N SER A 29 -2.20 10.75 -2.17
CA SER A 29 -2.89 10.41 -3.43
C SER A 29 -2.31 11.20 -4.61
N GLU A 30 -2.03 12.50 -4.41
CA GLU A 30 -1.37 13.34 -5.42
C GLU A 30 0.04 12.87 -5.75
N PHE A 31 0.81 12.47 -4.73
CA PHE A 31 2.14 11.87 -4.89
C PHE A 31 2.08 10.61 -5.75
N LEU A 32 1.20 9.65 -5.42
CA LEU A 32 1.06 8.41 -6.20
C LEU A 32 0.57 8.67 -7.63
N ALA A 33 -0.37 9.60 -7.82
CA ALA A 33 -0.81 10.01 -9.15
C ALA A 33 0.33 10.63 -9.97
N GLY A 34 1.25 11.34 -9.32
CA GLY A 34 2.49 11.82 -9.94
C GLY A 34 3.38 10.67 -10.44
N LEU A 35 3.59 9.66 -9.59
CA LEU A 35 4.39 8.48 -9.93
C LEU A 35 3.76 7.64 -11.05
N GLU A 36 2.43 7.54 -11.09
CA GLU A 36 1.70 6.85 -12.16
C GLU A 36 1.88 7.59 -13.49
N ARG A 37 1.69 8.92 -13.51
CA ARG A 37 1.88 9.75 -14.71
C ARG A 37 3.31 9.71 -15.25
N SER A 38 4.32 9.61 -14.38
CA SER A 38 5.72 9.50 -14.79
C SER A 38 6.12 8.08 -15.21
N GLY A 39 5.25 7.08 -15.02
CA GLY A 39 5.57 5.66 -15.25
C GLY A 39 6.53 5.07 -14.21
N THR A 40 6.72 5.73 -13.06
CA THR A 40 7.49 5.18 -11.94
C THR A 40 6.76 4.03 -11.26
N ILE A 41 5.42 4.02 -11.32
CA ILE A 41 4.56 2.88 -10.98
C ILE A 41 3.63 2.58 -12.16
N GLU A 42 3.04 1.39 -12.22
CA GLU A 42 2.05 1.03 -13.25
C GLU A 42 0.69 1.65 -12.94
N SER A 43 0.22 1.54 -11.69
CA SER A 43 -1.08 2.06 -11.26
C SER A 43 -1.22 2.05 -9.74
N PHE A 44 -2.25 2.70 -9.20
CA PHE A 44 -2.67 2.49 -7.82
C PHE A 44 -4.19 2.55 -7.66
N ASP A 45 -4.71 1.84 -6.66
CA ASP A 45 -6.10 1.96 -6.20
C ASP A 45 -6.14 2.50 -4.77
N VAL A 46 -7.22 3.21 -4.44
CA VAL A 46 -7.56 3.61 -3.07
C VAL A 46 -8.88 2.95 -2.70
N VAL A 47 -8.90 2.22 -1.59
CA VAL A 47 -10.09 1.53 -1.12
C VAL A 47 -10.41 1.96 0.30
N LEU A 48 -11.65 2.39 0.50
CA LEU A 48 -12.27 2.57 1.81
C LEU A 48 -13.23 1.41 2.04
N LEU A 49 -13.09 0.76 3.19
CA LEU A 49 -13.93 -0.38 3.56
C LEU A 49 -15.12 0.11 4.38
N ASP A 50 -16.25 -0.57 4.22
CA ASP A 50 -17.41 -0.34 5.07
C ASP A 50 -17.10 -0.71 6.54
N PRO A 51 -17.80 -0.12 7.52
CA PRO A 51 -17.56 -0.41 8.92
C PRO A 51 -17.61 -1.92 9.24
N HIS A 52 -16.56 -2.43 9.88
CA HIS A 52 -16.49 -3.81 10.37
C HIS A 52 -15.72 -3.90 11.70
N GLY A 53 -15.77 -5.04 12.38
CA GLY A 53 -15.12 -5.25 13.68
C GLY A 53 -13.61 -5.52 13.62
N GLY A 54 -12.96 -5.26 12.49
CA GLY A 54 -11.56 -5.57 12.24
C GLY A 54 -10.66 -4.34 12.35
N ASP A 55 -9.41 -4.47 11.91
CA ASP A 55 -8.37 -3.46 12.08
C ASP A 55 -7.86 -2.84 10.76
N LEU A 56 -8.44 -3.21 9.62
CA LEU A 56 -8.14 -2.64 8.31
C LEU A 56 -9.36 -1.86 7.82
N ASN A 57 -9.38 -0.53 7.79
CA ASN A 57 -10.54 0.20 7.22
C ASN A 57 -10.23 0.90 5.90
N GLY A 58 -8.97 0.92 5.47
CA GLY A 58 -8.63 1.40 4.15
C GLY A 58 -7.20 1.07 3.76
N PHE A 59 -6.93 1.13 2.46
CA PHE A 59 -5.62 0.89 1.91
C PHE A 59 -5.40 1.55 0.54
N PHE A 60 -4.12 1.79 0.24
CA PHE A 60 -3.60 2.03 -1.10
C PHE A 60 -2.97 0.74 -1.61
N LEU A 61 -3.32 0.34 -2.84
CA LEU A 61 -2.71 -0.79 -3.52
C LEU A 61 -1.96 -0.30 -4.75
N VAL A 62 -0.64 -0.17 -4.63
CA VAL A 62 0.25 0.33 -5.69
C VAL A 62 0.81 -0.84 -6.47
N ARG A 63 0.67 -0.84 -7.80
CA ARG A 63 1.18 -1.90 -8.69
C ARG A 63 2.32 -1.39 -9.56
N GLY A 64 3.26 -2.28 -9.85
CA GLY A 64 4.41 -1.99 -10.70
C GLY A 64 5.35 -3.19 -10.76
N GLU A 65 6.29 -3.15 -11.70
CA GLU A 65 7.35 -4.14 -11.75
C GLU A 65 8.21 -4.08 -10.47
N PRO A 66 8.91 -5.16 -10.08
CA PRO A 66 9.69 -5.19 -8.85
C PRO A 66 10.65 -3.99 -8.70
N SER A 67 11.39 -3.66 -9.76
CA SER A 67 12.35 -2.55 -9.75
C SER A 67 11.69 -1.18 -9.62
N GLN A 68 10.50 -0.99 -10.21
CA GLN A 68 9.69 0.23 -10.04
C GLN A 68 9.27 0.40 -8.58
N LEU A 69 8.71 -0.66 -7.99
CA LEU A 69 8.27 -0.65 -6.61
C LEU A 69 9.44 -0.55 -5.61
N ASP A 70 10.61 -1.10 -5.94
CA ASP A 70 11.84 -0.95 -5.15
C ASP A 70 12.35 0.49 -5.17
N SER A 71 12.39 1.10 -6.36
CA SER A 71 12.76 2.51 -6.52
C SER A 71 11.82 3.43 -5.76
N MET A 72 10.50 3.20 -5.83
CA MET A 72 9.52 3.96 -5.07
C MET A 72 9.76 3.85 -3.56
N VAL A 73 9.86 2.63 -3.02
CA VAL A 73 10.00 2.40 -1.57
C VAL A 73 11.34 2.92 -1.03
N ALA A 74 12.40 2.91 -1.86
CA ALA A 74 13.70 3.47 -1.52
C ALA A 74 13.74 5.01 -1.56
N SER A 75 12.74 5.66 -2.17
CA SER A 75 12.73 7.13 -2.29
C SER A 75 12.48 7.83 -0.95
N GLU A 76 13.14 8.96 -0.74
CA GLU A 76 12.93 9.81 0.45
C GLU A 76 11.49 10.29 0.56
N ALA A 77 10.86 10.63 -0.56
CA ALA A 77 9.47 11.07 -0.60
C ALA A 77 8.52 10.00 -0.04
N TRP A 78 8.67 8.75 -0.50
CA TRP A 78 7.91 7.62 0.03
C TRP A 78 8.14 7.43 1.53
N GLN A 79 9.42 7.36 1.94
CA GLN A 79 9.78 7.14 3.35
C GLN A 79 9.23 8.24 4.27
N THR A 80 9.22 9.48 3.78
CA THR A 80 8.63 10.62 4.49
C THR A 80 7.13 10.46 4.65
N HIS A 81 6.40 10.11 3.58
CA HIS A 81 4.96 9.86 3.67
C HIS A 81 4.62 8.73 4.63
N ILE A 82 5.32 7.60 4.56
CA ILE A 82 5.07 6.47 5.46
C ILE A 82 5.38 6.83 6.91
N THR A 83 6.49 7.54 7.16
CA THR A 83 6.82 8.03 8.50
C THR A 83 5.76 9.01 9.02
N ARG A 84 5.26 9.92 8.18
CA ARG A 84 4.17 10.82 8.57
C ARG A 84 2.89 10.06 8.89
N ALA A 85 2.56 9.00 8.14
CA ALA A 85 1.38 8.19 8.39
C ALA A 85 1.37 7.57 9.80
N THR A 86 2.51 7.08 10.29
CA THR A 86 2.59 6.48 11.65
C THR A 86 2.31 7.49 12.76
N LEU A 87 2.47 8.79 12.48
CA LEU A 87 2.17 9.85 13.45
C LEU A 87 0.67 10.12 13.58
N HIS A 88 -0.20 9.70 12.68
CA HIS A 88 -1.62 10.07 12.77
C HIS A 88 -2.59 8.93 12.51
N LEU A 89 -2.14 7.77 12.07
CA LEU A 89 -2.97 6.59 11.83
C LEU A 89 -2.60 5.48 12.81
N LEU A 90 -3.62 4.79 13.32
CA LEU A 90 -3.45 3.49 13.99
C LEU A 90 -3.22 2.41 12.94
N GLY A 91 -2.26 1.51 13.21
CA GLY A 91 -2.00 0.36 12.35
C GLY A 91 -1.47 0.70 10.95
N ALA A 92 -0.92 1.90 10.74
CA ALA A 92 -0.30 2.25 9.47
C ALA A 92 0.90 1.35 9.17
N GLY A 93 0.90 0.71 8.01
CA GLY A 93 1.99 -0.18 7.61
C GLY A 93 2.00 -0.49 6.13
N THR A 94 3.20 -0.79 5.61
CA THR A 94 3.41 -1.11 4.19
C THR A 94 4.01 -2.49 4.02
N ILE A 95 3.57 -3.26 3.02
CA ILE A 95 4.11 -4.57 2.73
C ILE A 95 4.08 -4.89 1.23
N ARG A 96 4.97 -5.78 0.78
CA ARG A 96 4.93 -6.32 -0.59
C ARG A 96 3.84 -7.37 -0.75
N GLY A 97 3.09 -7.28 -1.84
CA GLY A 97 2.05 -8.22 -2.22
C GLY A 97 2.35 -8.90 -3.55
N ALA A 98 1.87 -10.14 -3.70
CA ALA A 98 1.72 -10.77 -5.01
C ALA A 98 0.31 -10.54 -5.51
N THR A 99 0.19 -10.32 -6.82
CA THR A 99 -1.10 -10.17 -7.50
C THR A 99 -1.07 -10.95 -8.81
N ARG A 100 -2.25 -11.18 -9.39
CA ARG A 100 -2.40 -11.80 -10.72
C ARG A 100 -1.58 -13.10 -10.82
N GLY A 101 -0.71 -13.22 -11.83
CA GLY A 101 0.03 -14.45 -12.11
C GLY A 101 0.94 -14.91 -10.96
N GLU A 102 1.48 -13.99 -10.16
CA GLU A 102 2.39 -14.34 -9.06
C GLU A 102 1.66 -15.04 -7.90
N VAL A 103 0.33 -14.88 -7.81
CA VAL A 103 -0.48 -15.58 -6.79
C VAL A 103 -0.36 -17.09 -6.98
N ALA A 104 -0.47 -17.59 -8.22
CA ALA A 104 -0.37 -19.02 -8.49
C ALA A 104 1.01 -19.58 -8.12
N THR A 105 2.09 -18.86 -8.43
CA THR A 105 3.46 -19.20 -8.04
C THR A 105 3.61 -19.33 -6.53
N ARG A 106 3.09 -18.35 -5.76
CA ARG A 106 3.14 -18.39 -4.29
C ARG A 106 2.30 -19.51 -3.71
N MET A 107 1.11 -19.76 -4.27
CA MET A 107 0.24 -20.85 -3.84
C MET A 107 0.87 -22.21 -4.08
N ALA A 108 1.50 -22.43 -5.24
CA ALA A 108 2.20 -23.67 -5.55
C ALA A 108 3.38 -23.93 -4.58
N ARG A 109 4.14 -22.87 -4.25
CA ARG A 109 5.20 -22.96 -3.25
C ARG A 109 4.63 -23.33 -1.87
N TRP A 110 3.55 -22.70 -1.46
CA TRP A 110 2.91 -22.98 -0.17
C TRP A 110 2.36 -24.41 -0.11
N SER A 111 1.63 -24.86 -1.14
CA SER A 111 1.06 -26.21 -1.18
C SER A 111 2.14 -27.29 -1.17
N GLY A 112 3.27 -27.07 -1.83
CA GLY A 112 4.40 -28.01 -1.85
C GLY A 112 5.13 -28.14 -0.50
N LEU A 113 4.80 -27.31 0.49
CA LEU A 113 5.36 -27.37 1.85
C LEU A 113 4.37 -27.95 2.87
N LEU A 114 3.15 -28.30 2.45
CA LEU A 114 2.19 -28.93 3.34
C LEU A 114 2.65 -30.37 3.64
N PRO A 115 2.56 -30.82 4.90
CA PRO A 115 2.77 -32.23 5.22
C PRO A 115 1.66 -33.09 4.59
N ASP A 116 1.99 -34.36 4.36
CA ASP A 116 1.04 -35.39 3.92
C ASP A 116 -0.10 -35.63 4.94
#